data_AF-A0A0K8UJ64-F1
#
_entry.id   AF-A0A0K8UJ64-F1
#
_cell.length_a   1.000
_cell.length_b   1.000
_cell.length_c   1.000
_cell.angle_alpha   90.00
_cell.angle_beta   90.00
_cell.angle_gamma   90.00
#
_symmetry.space_group_name_H-M   'P 1'
#
loop_
_entity.id
_entity.type
_entity.pdbx_description
1 polymer ?
#
loop_
_entity_poly.entity_id
_entity_poly.type
_entity_poly.pdbx_seq_one_letter_code
_entity_poly.pdbx_strand_id
1 'polypeptide(L)'
;MIINDWLKYTELQLVPYGKVTAWTDPTTNITTLYCQHGHSECELNALHACIVEHNDVNEQIKLIRCLLTGHATSLDECAKNLVIDVSVVKECKSTRSTPDILKKYGEMTDALDLSFVPSVTFDDKFDRWRQRYFIYNFPIIFCREYNNKFNISLPQC
;
A
#
# COMPACT_ATOMS: atom_id res chain seq x y z
N MET A 1 -18.37 11.63 0.56
CA MET A 1 -17.48 10.65 -0.09
C MET A 1 -16.07 11.20 -0.04
N ILE A 2 -15.39 11.02 1.11
CA ILE A 2 -14.13 11.72 1.47
C ILE A 2 -12.95 11.31 0.56
N ILE A 3 -13.06 10.18 -0.13
CA ILE A 3 -12.01 9.64 -1.00
C ILE A 3 -11.83 10.49 -2.28
N ASN A 4 -12.88 11.15 -2.79
CA ASN A 4 -12.83 11.79 -4.12
C ASN A 4 -12.17 13.17 -4.16
N ASP A 5 -12.07 13.88 -3.03
CA ASP A 5 -11.68 15.29 -3.07
C ASP A 5 -10.18 15.50 -3.26
N TRP A 6 -9.36 14.59 -2.71
CA TRP A 6 -7.90 14.66 -2.81
C TRP A 6 -7.35 13.84 -3.97
N LEU A 7 -7.97 12.68 -4.29
CA LEU A 7 -7.46 11.77 -5.31
C LEU A 7 -7.27 12.41 -6.69
N LYS A 8 -8.17 13.31 -7.09
CA LYS A 8 -8.06 14.05 -8.36
C LYS A 8 -6.86 15.00 -8.44
N TYR A 9 -6.22 15.28 -7.31
CA TYR A 9 -5.05 16.13 -7.20
C TYR A 9 -3.79 15.32 -6.82
N THR A 10 -3.85 13.99 -6.93
CA THR A 10 -2.75 13.10 -6.55
C THR A 10 -2.53 11.99 -7.56
N GLU A 11 -1.26 11.65 -7.75
CA GLU A 11 -0.87 10.33 -8.23
C GLU A 11 -0.59 9.46 -7.00
N LEU A 12 -1.64 8.80 -6.49
CA LEU A 12 -1.51 7.97 -5.30
C LEU A 12 -0.84 6.64 -5.63
N GLN A 13 0.21 6.30 -4.88
CA GLN A 13 0.84 4.99 -4.89
C GLN A 13 0.68 4.31 -3.53
N LEU A 14 0.22 3.06 -3.53
CA LEU A 14 0.15 2.21 -2.35
C LEU A 14 1.31 1.21 -2.38
N VAL A 15 1.99 1.03 -1.25
CA VAL A 15 3.14 0.12 -1.11
C VAL A 15 2.86 -0.91 -0.02
N PRO A 16 2.13 -2.00 -0.32
CA PRO A 16 1.78 -3.04 0.64
C PRO A 16 2.98 -3.94 0.94
N TYR A 17 3.81 -3.52 1.90
CA TYR A 17 4.95 -4.29 2.39
C TYR A 17 5.08 -4.14 3.90
N GLY A 18 5.27 -2.92 4.38
CA GLY A 18 5.44 -2.64 5.80
C GLY A 18 6.83 -3.04 6.30
N LYS A 19 6.92 -3.65 7.49
CA LYS A 19 8.20 -4.03 8.10
C LYS A 19 8.44 -5.53 7.95
N VAL A 20 8.78 -5.96 6.74
CA VAL A 20 9.13 -7.34 6.42
C VAL A 20 10.64 -7.46 6.33
N THR A 21 11.19 -8.53 6.91
CA THR A 21 12.58 -8.91 6.67
C THR A 21 12.63 -9.98 5.60
N ALA A 22 13.46 -9.79 4.57
CA ALA A 22 13.71 -10.80 3.55
C ALA A 22 15.08 -11.45 3.77
N TRP A 23 15.16 -12.77 3.65
CA TRP A 23 16.42 -13.51 3.64
C TRP A 23 16.45 -14.45 2.45
N THR A 24 17.52 -14.39 1.65
CA THR A 24 17.74 -15.31 0.53
C THR A 24 18.85 -16.28 0.90
N ASP A 25 18.54 -17.57 0.86
CA ASP A 25 19.50 -18.62 1.12
C ASP A 25 20.58 -18.62 0.01
N PRO A 26 21.87 -18.45 0.35
CA PRO A 26 22.94 -18.42 -0.64
C PRO A 26 23.18 -19.77 -1.33
N THR A 27 22.69 -20.88 -0.77
CA THR A 27 22.87 -22.23 -1.32
C THR A 27 21.72 -22.66 -2.24
N THR A 28 20.48 -22.31 -1.88
CA THR A 28 19.27 -22.71 -2.62
C THR A 28 18.70 -21.58 -3.49
N ASN A 29 19.13 -20.34 -3.27
CA ASN A 29 18.58 -19.13 -3.87
C ASN A 29 17.07 -18.94 -3.59
N ILE A 30 16.58 -19.50 -2.49
CA ILE A 30 15.18 -19.35 -2.05
C ILE A 30 15.07 -18.15 -1.11
N THR A 31 14.16 -17.23 -1.42
CA THR A 31 13.84 -16.09 -0.55
C THR A 31 12.73 -16.43 0.42
N THR A 32 12.97 -16.19 1.72
CA THR A 32 11.99 -16.29 2.81
C THR A 32 11.66 -14.90 3.32
N LEU A 33 10.36 -14.65 3.57
CA LEU A 33 9.87 -13.40 4.15
C LEU A 33 9.42 -13.60 5.60
N TYR A 34 9.83 -12.68 6.46
CA TYR A 34 9.47 -12.63 7.87
C TYR A 34 8.68 -11.35 8.17
N CYS A 35 7.35 -11.49 8.26
CA CYS A 35 6.44 -10.42 8.62
C CYS A 35 6.19 -10.40 10.14
N GLN A 36 5.83 -9.23 10.70
CA GLN A 36 5.72 -9.00 12.15
C GLN A 36 4.63 -9.87 12.81
N HIS A 37 3.58 -10.20 12.06
CA HIS A 37 2.43 -10.99 12.45
C HIS A 37 2.43 -12.37 11.77
N GLY A 38 3.57 -12.83 11.26
CA GLY A 38 3.77 -14.16 10.70
C GLY A 38 3.34 -14.31 9.24
N HIS A 39 3.24 -15.56 8.78
CA HIS A 39 3.05 -15.87 7.36
C HIS A 39 1.74 -15.32 6.77
N SER A 40 0.65 -15.31 7.54
CA SER A 40 -0.65 -14.79 7.08
C SER A 40 -0.58 -13.30 6.72
N GLU A 41 0.20 -12.50 7.45
CA GLU A 41 0.43 -11.09 7.09
C GLU A 41 1.19 -10.98 5.77
N CYS A 42 2.20 -11.80 5.53
CA CYS A 42 2.91 -11.81 4.25
C CYS A 42 1.96 -12.16 3.08
N GLU A 43 1.08 -13.14 3.27
CA GLU A 43 0.09 -13.53 2.27
C GLU A 43 -0.94 -12.41 2.00
N LEU A 44 -1.37 -11.69 3.04
CA LEU A 44 -2.26 -10.54 2.90
C LEU A 44 -1.56 -9.34 2.24
N ASN A 45 -0.29 -9.09 2.56
CA ASN A 45 0.50 -8.07 1.86
C ASN A 45 0.63 -8.41 0.37
N ALA A 46 0.91 -9.67 0.03
CA ALA A 46 0.93 -10.11 -1.37
C ALA A 46 -0.44 -9.95 -2.05
N LEU A 47 -1.54 -10.23 -1.35
CA LEU A 47 -2.88 -10.02 -1.88
C LEU A 47 -3.13 -8.53 -2.17
N HIS A 48 -2.78 -7.64 -1.25
CA HIS A 48 -2.84 -6.20 -1.46
C HIS A 48 -1.94 -5.73 -2.62
N ALA A 49 -0.75 -6.32 -2.78
CA ALA A 49 0.13 -6.05 -3.90
C ALA A 49 -0.49 -6.42 -5.25
N CYS A 50 -1.12 -7.60 -5.36
CA CYS A 50 -1.85 -7.98 -6.58
C CYS A 50 -3.03 -7.04 -6.88
N ILE A 51 -3.73 -6.53 -5.85
CA ILE A 51 -4.77 -5.50 -6.03
C ILE A 51 -4.15 -4.21 -6.60
N VAL A 52 -3.01 -3.76 -6.05
CA VAL A 52 -2.30 -2.56 -6.54
C VAL A 52 -1.83 -2.72 -7.99
N GLU A 53 -1.44 -3.92 -8.41
CA GLU A 53 -0.98 -4.18 -9.78
C GLU A 53 -2.10 -4.23 -10.82
N HIS A 54 -3.32 -4.62 -10.42
CA HIS A 54 -4.38 -5.00 -11.36
C HIS A 54 -5.69 -4.21 -11.27
N ASN A 55 -5.79 -3.24 -10.35
CA ASN A 55 -6.97 -2.40 -10.19
C ASN A 55 -6.63 -0.92 -10.31
N ASP A 56 -7.59 -0.07 -10.68
CA ASP A 56 -7.41 1.37 -10.61
C ASP A 56 -7.41 1.87 -9.15
N VAL A 57 -6.82 3.05 -8.90
CA VAL A 57 -6.65 3.60 -7.54
C VAL A 57 -7.94 3.62 -6.71
N ASN A 58 -9.11 3.86 -7.31
CA ASN A 58 -10.36 3.85 -6.55
C ASN A 58 -10.73 2.43 -6.09
N GLU A 59 -10.60 1.45 -6.96
CA GLU A 59 -10.83 0.04 -6.64
C GLU A 59 -9.80 -0.46 -5.63
N GLN A 60 -8.53 -0.11 -5.79
CA GLN A 60 -7.45 -0.43 -4.84
C GLN A 60 -7.83 0.01 -3.42
N ILE A 61 -8.19 1.29 -3.24
CA ILE A 61 -8.58 1.83 -1.93
C ILE A 61 -9.79 1.09 -1.38
N LYS A 62 -10.83 0.86 -2.19
CA LYS A 62 -12.05 0.20 -1.73
C LYS A 62 -11.80 -1.24 -1.28
N LEU A 63 -11.10 -2.03 -2.10
CA LEU A 63 -10.78 -3.43 -1.82
C LEU A 63 -9.87 -3.56 -0.60
N ILE A 64 -8.75 -2.82 -0.58
CA ILE A 64 -7.78 -2.88 0.53
C ILE A 64 -8.45 -2.40 1.82
N ARG A 65 -9.21 -1.30 1.79
CA ARG A 65 -9.95 -0.84 2.98
C ARG A 65 -10.91 -1.90 3.49
N CYS A 66 -11.64 -2.58 2.60
CA CYS A 66 -12.54 -3.66 2.99
C CYS A 66 -11.77 -4.81 3.67
N LEU A 67 -10.65 -5.25 3.08
CA LEU A 67 -9.80 -6.29 3.65
C LEU A 67 -9.17 -5.89 5.00
N LEU A 68 -8.92 -4.60 5.23
CA LEU A 68 -8.41 -4.09 6.51
C LEU A 68 -9.48 -3.98 7.61
N THR A 69 -10.78 -4.08 7.28
CA THR A 69 -11.86 -3.88 8.27
C THR A 69 -12.16 -5.08 9.16
N GLY A 70 -11.59 -6.26 8.91
CA GLY A 70 -11.85 -7.44 9.73
C GLY A 70 -10.80 -8.55 9.57
N HIS A 71 -10.61 -9.35 10.63
CA HIS A 71 -9.65 -10.47 10.64
C HIS A 71 -10.04 -11.66 9.74
N ALA A 72 -11.30 -11.72 9.29
CA ALA A 72 -11.84 -12.83 8.50
C ALA A 72 -12.46 -12.40 7.15
N THR A 73 -12.36 -11.12 6.80
CA THR A 73 -12.95 -10.61 5.55
C THR A 73 -12.16 -11.14 4.35
N SER A 74 -12.86 -11.82 3.44
CA SER A 74 -12.24 -12.39 2.24
C SER A 74 -12.27 -11.41 1.06
N LEU A 75 -11.36 -11.61 0.11
CA LEU A 75 -11.38 -10.87 -1.16
C LEU A 75 -12.74 -11.04 -1.87
N ASP A 76 -13.32 -12.23 -1.83
CA ASP A 76 -14.60 -12.53 -2.49
C ASP A 76 -15.77 -11.77 -1.89
N GLU A 77 -15.80 -11.66 -0.57
CA GLU A 77 -16.79 -10.86 0.13
C GLU A 77 -16.67 -9.38 -0.24
N CYS A 78 -15.45 -8.83 -0.22
CA CYS A 78 -15.19 -7.46 -0.63
C CYS A 78 -15.57 -7.20 -2.08
N ALA A 79 -15.11 -8.05 -3.00
CA ALA A 79 -15.36 -7.96 -4.43
C ALA A 79 -16.86 -8.00 -4.74
N LYS A 80 -17.60 -8.92 -4.11
CA LYS A 80 -19.05 -9.03 -4.26
C LYS A 80 -19.78 -7.79 -3.76
N ASN A 81 -19.43 -7.28 -2.57
CA ASN A 81 -20.08 -6.11 -1.98
C ASN A 81 -19.78 -4.82 -2.75
N LEU A 82 -18.59 -4.72 -3.34
CA LEU A 82 -18.14 -3.56 -4.10
C LEU A 82 -18.47 -3.66 -5.59
N VAL A 83 -18.92 -4.82 -6.06
CA VAL A 83 -19.18 -5.13 -7.48
C VAL A 83 -17.92 -4.89 -8.33
N ILE A 84 -16.80 -5.45 -7.89
CA ILE A 84 -15.49 -5.36 -8.56
C ILE A 84 -15.09 -6.77 -9.02
N ASP A 85 -14.65 -6.91 -10.28
CA ASP A 85 -14.05 -8.15 -10.75
C ASP A 85 -12.61 -8.26 -10.23
N VAL A 86 -12.32 -9.37 -9.56
CA VAL A 86 -11.03 -9.66 -8.94
C VAL A 86 -10.40 -10.93 -9.49
N SER A 87 -10.88 -11.42 -10.64
CA SER A 87 -10.37 -12.63 -11.28
C SER A 87 -8.87 -12.54 -11.55
N VAL A 88 -8.40 -11.39 -12.05
CA VAL A 88 -6.96 -11.15 -12.30
C VAL A 88 -6.15 -11.06 -11.00
N VAL A 89 -6.72 -10.49 -9.93
CA VAL A 89 -6.06 -10.45 -8.60
C VAL A 89 -5.87 -11.87 -8.06
N LYS A 90 -6.88 -12.73 -8.21
CA LYS A 90 -6.79 -14.14 -7.80
C LYS A 90 -5.75 -14.90 -8.62
N GLU A 91 -5.71 -14.66 -9.92
CA GLU A 91 -4.72 -15.25 -10.82
C GLU A 91 -3.29 -14.82 -10.42
N CYS A 92 -3.08 -13.53 -10.15
CA CYS A 92 -1.80 -13.03 -9.64
C CYS A 92 -1.37 -13.77 -8.37
N LYS A 93 -2.29 -13.95 -7.41
CA LYS A 93 -1.97 -14.66 -6.15
C LYS A 93 -1.79 -16.17 -6.28
N SER A 94 -2.36 -16.80 -7.29
CA SER A 94 -2.25 -18.25 -7.49
C SER A 94 -1.05 -18.66 -8.35
N THR A 95 -0.59 -17.77 -9.23
CA THR A 95 0.48 -18.06 -10.20
C THR A 95 1.86 -17.61 -9.74
N ARG A 96 1.95 -16.68 -8.78
CA ARG A 96 3.21 -16.12 -8.28
C ARG A 96 3.42 -16.44 -6.81
N SER A 97 4.68 -16.61 -6.42
CA SER A 97 5.03 -16.78 -5.01
C SER A 97 4.97 -15.44 -4.27
N THR A 98 4.68 -15.47 -2.97
CA THR A 98 4.64 -14.28 -2.13
C THR A 98 5.95 -13.47 -2.15
N PRO A 99 7.15 -14.08 -2.12
CA PRO A 99 8.41 -13.35 -2.34
C PRO A 99 8.50 -12.65 -3.69
N ASP A 100 8.04 -13.28 -4.78
CA ASP A 100 8.05 -12.67 -6.12
C ASP A 100 7.09 -11.47 -6.21
N ILE A 101 5.88 -11.62 -5.67
CA ILE A 101 4.88 -10.54 -5.61
C ILE A 101 5.41 -9.35 -4.82
N LEU A 102 6.02 -9.60 -3.67
CA LEU A 102 6.43 -8.55 -2.74
C LEU A 102 7.81 -7.95 -3.05
N LYS A 103 8.59 -8.51 -3.98
CA LYS A 103 9.96 -8.06 -4.26
C LYS A 103 10.05 -6.56 -4.56
N LYS A 104 9.25 -6.08 -5.53
CA LYS A 104 9.22 -4.66 -5.93
C LYS A 104 8.87 -3.75 -4.76
N TYR A 105 7.88 -4.13 -3.95
CA TYR A 105 7.42 -3.33 -2.81
C TYR A 105 8.41 -3.35 -1.64
N GLY A 106 9.16 -4.44 -1.50
CA GLY A 106 10.31 -4.53 -0.61
C GLY A 106 11.41 -3.57 -1.01
N GLU A 107 11.85 -3.60 -2.27
CA GLU A 107 12.87 -2.68 -2.80
C GLU A 107 12.48 -1.20 -2.59
N MET A 108 11.20 -0.86 -2.80
CA MET A 108 10.68 0.47 -2.52
C MET A 108 10.70 0.85 -1.04
N THR A 109 10.42 -0.11 -0.16
CA THR A 109 10.35 0.14 1.28
C THR A 109 11.73 0.17 1.92
N ASP A 110 12.66 -0.67 1.46
CA ASP A 110 14.05 -0.75 1.92
C ASP A 110 14.84 0.52 1.57
N ALA A 111 14.41 1.25 0.53
CA ALA A 111 14.94 2.57 0.21
C ALA A 111 14.60 3.64 1.26
N LEU A 112 13.68 3.34 2.20
CA LEU A 112 13.24 4.24 3.26
C LEU A 112 13.79 3.80 4.62
N ASP A 113 14.20 4.76 5.47
CA ASP A 113 14.54 4.49 6.88
C ASP A 113 13.27 4.34 7.75
N LEU A 114 12.49 3.29 7.44
CA LEU A 114 11.16 3.07 7.99
C LEU A 114 11.21 2.74 9.50
N SER A 115 10.69 3.66 10.32
CA SER A 115 10.61 3.45 11.77
C SER A 115 9.33 2.71 12.19
N PHE A 116 8.19 3.02 11.58
CA PHE A 116 6.88 2.41 11.87
C PHE A 116 5.93 2.43 10.66
N VAL A 117 4.83 1.68 10.77
CA VAL A 117 3.74 1.65 9.79
C VAL A 117 2.41 2.11 10.42
N PRO A 118 1.47 2.69 9.66
CA PRO A 118 1.65 3.15 8.28
C PRO A 118 2.64 4.32 8.21
N SER A 119 3.17 4.59 7.01
CA SER A 119 4.04 5.72 6.70
C SER A 119 3.60 6.38 5.39
N VAL A 120 3.93 7.65 5.20
CA VAL A 120 3.51 8.50 4.08
C VAL A 120 4.71 9.29 3.55
N THR A 121 4.84 9.35 2.24
CA THR A 121 5.78 10.19 1.50
C THR A 121 5.01 11.20 0.63
N PHE A 122 5.65 12.33 0.34
CA PHE A 122 5.20 13.28 -0.67
C PHE A 122 6.35 13.46 -1.67
N ASP A 123 6.12 13.17 -2.95
CA ASP A 123 7.15 13.20 -4.01
C ASP A 123 8.45 12.48 -3.59
N ASP A 124 8.32 11.26 -3.07
CA ASP A 124 9.43 10.40 -2.60
C ASP A 124 10.30 10.99 -1.47
N LYS A 125 9.90 12.12 -0.89
CA LYS A 125 10.60 12.71 0.27
C LYS A 125 10.09 12.08 1.55
N PHE A 126 10.88 11.16 2.09
CA PHE A 126 10.60 10.51 3.36
C PHE A 126 11.27 11.23 4.54
N ASP A 127 10.46 11.66 5.50
CA ASP A 127 10.94 12.20 6.79
C ASP A 127 10.53 11.26 7.91
N ARG A 128 11.49 10.47 8.40
CA ARG A 128 11.26 9.46 9.45
C ARG A 128 10.71 10.04 10.76
N TRP A 129 11.03 11.31 11.07
CA TRP A 129 10.70 11.95 12.35
C TRP A 129 9.31 12.60 12.31
N ARG A 130 8.85 12.96 11.11
CA ARG A 130 7.55 13.61 10.90
C ARG A 130 6.42 12.68 10.51
N GLN A 131 6.66 11.38 10.37
CA GLN A 131 5.62 10.42 9.94
C GLN A 131 4.33 10.51 10.76
N ARG A 132 4.40 10.60 12.09
CA ARG A 132 3.21 10.75 12.95
C ARG A 132 2.48 12.06 12.65
N TYR A 133 3.24 13.14 12.52
CA TYR A 133 2.69 14.46 12.21
C TYR A 133 2.01 14.47 10.83
N PHE A 134 2.61 13.83 9.82
CA PHE A 134 2.03 13.70 8.49
C PHE A 134 0.72 12.90 8.52
N ILE A 135 0.66 11.79 9.23
CA ILE A 135 -0.54 10.95 9.32
C ILE A 135 -1.68 11.69 10.02
N TYR A 136 -1.41 12.32 11.18
CA TYR A 136 -2.45 13.00 11.95
C TYR A 136 -2.91 14.34 11.35
N ASN A 137 -2.08 14.96 10.50
CA ASN A 137 -2.36 16.27 9.89
C ASN A 137 -2.39 16.20 8.36
N PHE A 138 -2.67 15.03 7.78
CA PHE A 138 -2.53 14.78 6.35
C PHE A 138 -3.16 15.87 5.46
N PRO A 139 -4.42 16.33 5.69
CA PRO A 139 -5.01 17.39 4.85
C PRO A 139 -4.20 18.69 4.83
N ILE A 140 -3.71 19.13 6.01
CA ILE A 140 -2.93 20.36 6.15
C ILE A 140 -1.59 20.23 5.43
N ILE A 141 -0.92 19.09 5.60
CA ILE A 141 0.37 18.82 4.95
C ILE A 141 0.21 18.71 3.46
N PHE A 142 -0.80 17.98 3.00
CA PHE A 142 -1.13 17.86 1.60
C PHE A 142 -1.31 19.23 0.95
N CYS A 143 -2.14 20.11 1.54
CA CYS A 143 -2.36 21.47 1.05
C CYS A 143 -1.06 22.26 0.91
N ARG A 144 -0.20 22.17 1.93
CA ARG A 144 1.10 22.85 1.94
C ARG A 144 2.02 22.32 0.84
N GLU A 145 2.17 21.01 0.74
CA GLU A 145 3.05 20.41 -0.27
C GLU A 145 2.52 20.66 -1.70
N TYR A 146 1.20 20.62 -1.90
CA TYR A 146 0.57 20.95 -3.18
C TYR A 146 0.82 22.40 -3.58
N ASN A 147 0.61 23.36 -2.66
CA ASN A 147 0.90 24.77 -2.92
C ASN A 147 2.39 25.01 -3.17
N ASN A 148 3.28 24.40 -2.39
CA ASN A 148 4.73 24.51 -2.58
C ASN A 148 5.17 24.02 -3.98
N LYS A 149 4.53 22.95 -4.48
CA LYS A 149 4.88 22.34 -5.78
C LYS A 149 4.31 23.11 -6.97
N PHE A 150 3.02 23.47 -6.90
CA PHE A 150 2.29 24.00 -8.05
C PHE A 150 1.99 25.50 -7.96
N ASN A 151 2.25 26.14 -6.81
CA ASN A 151 1.88 27.51 -6.50
C ASN A 151 0.35 27.75 -6.64
N ILE A 152 -0.45 26.76 -6.26
CA ILE A 152 -1.92 26.76 -6.33
C ILE A 152 -2.48 26.35 -4.97
N SER A 153 -3.49 27.07 -4.49
CA SER A 153 -4.30 26.65 -3.34
C SER A 153 -5.55 25.92 -3.84
N LEU A 154 -5.75 24.68 -3.39
CA LEU A 154 -6.93 23.90 -3.74
C LEU A 154 -8.16 24.43 -3.01
N PRO A 155 -9.40 24.26 -3.52
CA PRO A 155 -10.61 24.77 -2.86
C PRO A 155 -10.90 24.19 -1.47
N GLN A 156 -10.40 22.98 -1.19
CA GLN A 156 -10.49 22.33 0.11
C GLN A 156 -9.30 22.64 1.04
N CYS A 157 -8.36 23.43 0.52
CA CYS A 157 -7.35 24.18 1.27
C CYS A 157 -7.85 25.63 1.40
#